data_AF-A0A7R9C1Y3-F1
#
_entry.id   AF-A0A7R9C1Y3-F1
#
_cell.length_a   1.000
_cell.length_b   1.000
_cell.length_c   1.000
_cell.angle_alpha   90.00
_cell.angle_beta   90.00
_cell.angle_gamma   90.00
#
_symmetry.space_group_name_H-M   'P 1'
#
loop_
_entity.id
_entity.type
_entity.pdbx_description
1 polymer ?
#
loop_
_entity_poly.entity_id
_entity_poly.type
_entity_poly.pdbx_seq_one_letter_code
_entity_poly.pdbx_strand_id
1 'polypeptide(L)'
;MDSEQFKAAARDMVDYVAGYLDTIESRRVVPDLQPGYIKELIPDHAPEDAEPWSAVLGDLDRVIMPGITHWHNPRFHAFYPTANSYPAILGDMLSDAIGCIGFTWVSATLGTTDCCSFDDLLSIGPVAQKHELYMHIDAAYAGAAFICPEYRHLLNGVEFADSFNFNPHKWMLVTFDCSALWLKNSSEIVDAFNVDPIYLKHDQQGLVPDYRHWQIPLGRRFRSLKLWFVLRLYGAKQIRAHLRKQIALAERFAQHVKSDARFDIPVKNHMGLVCFRLKEEPNETTEKLLNLVNGNGKIFVVPAKLRGSYVIRFCVCARTTEEKHIDDAWNEISSLAAKAIEMCKK
;
A
#
# COMPACT_ATOMS: atom_id res chain seq x y z
N MET A 1 -3.32 13.16 31.02
CA MET A 1 -2.26 14.04 31.55
C MET A 1 -2.45 15.43 30.95
N ASP A 2 -2.43 16.49 31.75
CA ASP A 2 -2.45 17.89 31.30
C ASP A 2 -1.03 18.50 31.22
N SER A 3 -0.90 19.80 30.93
CA SER A 3 0.42 20.45 30.76
C SER A 3 1.24 20.56 32.04
N GLU A 4 0.61 20.73 33.21
CA GLU A 4 1.33 20.82 34.48
C GLU A 4 1.77 19.43 34.95
N GLN A 5 0.90 18.44 34.78
CA GLN A 5 1.24 17.03 34.99
C GLN A 5 2.38 16.59 34.04
N PHE A 6 2.36 17.02 32.77
CA PHE A 6 3.44 16.77 31.81
C PHE A 6 4.76 17.40 32.26
N LYS A 7 4.76 18.66 32.69
CA LYS A 7 5.99 19.32 33.18
C LYS A 7 6.58 18.60 34.40
N ALA A 8 5.74 18.14 35.32
CA ALA A 8 6.19 17.37 36.47
C ALA A 8 6.79 16.03 36.02
N ALA A 9 6.08 15.25 35.21
CA ALA A 9 6.56 13.98 34.67
C ALA A 9 7.84 14.12 33.82
N ALA A 10 7.94 15.19 33.04
CA ALA A 10 9.12 15.48 32.23
C ALA A 10 10.35 15.77 33.10
N ARG A 11 10.19 16.45 34.24
CA ARG A 11 11.29 16.66 35.20
C ARG A 11 11.72 15.33 35.81
N ASP A 12 10.77 14.51 36.26
CA ASP A 12 11.07 13.18 36.80
C ASP A 12 11.85 12.33 35.77
N MET A 13 11.43 12.35 34.50
CA MET A 13 12.09 11.61 33.43
C MET A 13 13.49 12.17 33.10
N VAL A 14 13.66 13.50 33.08
CA VAL A 14 14.98 14.12 32.88
C VAL A 14 15.94 13.71 33.99
N ASP A 15 15.50 13.78 35.25
CA ASP A 15 16.29 13.36 36.41
C ASP A 15 16.61 11.87 36.36
N TYR A 16 15.64 11.03 35.96
CA TYR A 16 15.83 9.60 35.78
C TYR A 16 16.85 9.28 34.68
N VAL A 17 16.75 9.91 33.50
CA VAL A 17 17.66 9.70 32.36
C VAL A 17 19.08 10.12 32.72
N ALA A 18 19.24 11.29 33.35
CA ALA A 18 20.55 11.76 33.80
C ALA A 18 21.14 10.80 34.83
N GLY A 19 20.37 10.45 35.88
CA GLY A 19 20.81 9.50 36.89
C GLY A 19 21.15 8.11 36.33
N TYR A 20 20.37 7.62 35.36
CA TYR A 20 20.63 6.36 34.66
C TYR A 20 21.97 6.39 33.92
N LEU A 21 22.23 7.44 33.13
CA LEU A 21 23.47 7.57 32.36
C LEU A 21 24.70 7.81 33.26
N ASP A 22 24.56 8.63 34.30
CA ASP A 22 25.64 8.90 35.26
C ASP A 22 26.04 7.66 36.05
N THR A 23 25.10 6.76 36.31
CA THR A 23 25.32 5.52 37.10
C THR A 23 25.37 4.26 36.26
N ILE A 24 25.35 4.37 34.92
CA ILE A 24 25.19 3.21 34.04
C ILE A 24 26.27 2.14 34.23
N GLU A 25 27.49 2.54 34.60
CA GLU A 25 28.62 1.64 34.84
C GLU A 25 28.37 0.66 36.00
N SER A 26 27.58 1.06 37.00
CA SER A 26 27.27 0.20 38.15
C SER A 26 26.26 -0.90 37.83
N ARG A 27 25.64 -0.85 36.65
CA ARG A 27 24.63 -1.82 36.21
C ARG A 27 25.27 -3.01 35.50
N ARG A 28 24.62 -4.16 35.57
CA ARG A 28 25.04 -5.36 34.82
C ARG A 28 24.81 -5.12 33.32
N VAL A 29 25.85 -5.28 32.51
CA VAL A 29 25.82 -4.97 31.07
C VAL A 29 24.75 -5.75 30.31
N VAL A 30 24.61 -7.05 30.60
CA VAL A 30 23.65 -7.97 29.97
C VAL A 30 22.78 -8.60 31.05
N PRO A 31 21.44 -8.64 30.89
CA PRO A 31 20.53 -9.18 31.89
C PRO A 31 20.72 -10.68 32.15
N ASP A 32 20.29 -11.14 33.32
CA ASP A 32 20.38 -12.55 33.77
C ASP A 32 18.99 -13.17 33.91
N LEU A 33 18.30 -13.30 32.79
CA LEU A 33 16.88 -13.63 32.75
C LEU A 33 16.60 -14.68 31.68
N GLN A 34 15.49 -15.39 31.85
CA GLN A 34 15.02 -16.38 30.90
C GLN A 34 13.97 -15.79 29.95
N PRO A 35 13.86 -16.31 28.70
CA PRO A 35 12.79 -15.93 27.80
C PRO A 35 11.42 -16.08 28.47
N GLY A 36 10.60 -15.03 28.41
CA GLY A 36 9.27 -15.00 29.02
C GLY A 36 9.19 -14.34 30.41
N TYR A 37 10.31 -13.97 31.04
CA TYR A 37 10.32 -13.40 32.41
C TYR A 37 9.34 -12.22 32.60
N ILE A 38 9.22 -11.35 31.60
CA ILE A 38 8.42 -10.12 31.71
C ILE A 38 6.92 -10.43 31.86
N LYS A 39 6.45 -11.58 31.37
CA LYS A 39 5.05 -11.99 31.43
C LYS A 39 4.55 -12.11 32.87
N GLU A 40 5.43 -12.46 33.80
CA GLU A 40 5.11 -12.58 35.22
C GLU A 40 5.08 -11.22 35.95
N LEU A 41 5.57 -10.15 35.30
CA LEU A 41 5.71 -8.82 35.89
C LEU A 41 4.67 -7.81 35.41
N ILE A 42 3.92 -8.15 34.35
CA ILE A 42 2.88 -7.31 33.75
C ILE A 42 1.50 -7.98 33.83
N PRO A 43 0.41 -7.19 33.78
CA PRO A 43 -0.95 -7.75 33.72
C PRO A 43 -1.23 -8.52 32.42
N ASP A 44 -2.16 -9.47 32.47
CA ASP A 44 -2.58 -10.27 31.30
C ASP A 44 -3.43 -9.48 30.27
N HIS A 45 -3.89 -8.27 30.64
CA HIS A 45 -4.69 -7.39 29.80
C HIS A 45 -4.36 -5.92 30.09
N ALA A 46 -4.62 -5.04 29.13
CA ALA A 46 -4.46 -3.61 29.31
C ALA A 46 -5.43 -3.09 30.40
N PRO A 47 -5.03 -2.07 31.19
CA PRO A 47 -5.91 -1.49 32.19
C PRO A 47 -7.11 -0.81 31.52
N GLU A 48 -8.31 -0.97 32.11
CA GLU A 48 -9.51 -0.28 31.63
C GLU A 48 -9.49 1.21 32.00
N ASP A 49 -8.92 1.53 33.17
CA ASP A 49 -8.80 2.88 33.70
C ASP A 49 -7.35 3.40 33.61
N ALA A 50 -7.20 4.72 33.62
CA ALA A 50 -5.88 5.35 33.60
C ALA A 50 -5.12 5.13 34.94
N GLU A 51 -3.84 4.75 34.84
CA GLU A 51 -2.95 4.60 35.98
C GLU A 51 -2.18 5.90 36.28
N PRO A 52 -1.79 6.14 37.56
CA PRO A 52 -1.02 7.33 37.91
C PRO A 52 0.41 7.25 37.34
N TRP A 53 0.97 8.41 36.96
CA TRP A 53 2.34 8.51 36.44
C TRP A 53 3.38 7.81 37.33
N SER A 54 3.24 7.89 38.66
CA SER A 54 4.14 7.25 39.61
C SER A 54 4.18 5.72 39.48
N ALA A 55 3.08 5.08 39.07
CA ALA A 55 3.06 3.64 38.81
C ALA A 55 3.87 3.31 37.55
N VAL A 56 3.67 4.09 36.48
CA VAL A 56 4.41 3.93 35.21
C VAL A 56 5.91 4.19 35.40
N LEU A 57 6.28 5.23 36.13
CA LEU A 57 7.67 5.55 36.43
C LEU A 57 8.32 4.45 37.30
N GLY A 58 7.60 3.94 38.30
CA GLY A 58 8.07 2.84 39.15
C GLY A 58 8.32 1.54 38.38
N ASP A 59 7.56 1.30 37.31
CA ASP A 59 7.71 0.13 36.46
C ASP A 59 8.97 0.17 35.58
N LEU A 60 9.59 1.34 35.37
CA LEU A 60 10.87 1.42 34.67
C LEU A 60 11.93 0.56 35.37
N ASP A 61 12.09 0.72 36.69
CA ASP A 61 13.10 -0.05 37.43
C ASP A 61 12.61 -1.46 37.79
N ARG A 62 11.30 -1.66 38.02
CA ARG A 62 10.74 -2.96 38.40
C ARG A 62 10.63 -3.94 37.24
N VAL A 63 10.23 -3.46 36.07
CA VAL A 63 9.83 -4.31 34.93
C VAL A 63 10.81 -4.16 33.77
N ILE A 64 11.17 -2.92 33.42
CA ILE A 64 11.92 -2.65 32.18
C ILE A 64 13.41 -2.88 32.39
N MET A 65 14.04 -2.12 33.29
CA MET A 65 15.49 -2.10 33.50
C MET A 65 16.13 -3.47 33.77
N PRO A 66 15.50 -4.42 34.51
CA PRO A 66 16.09 -5.73 34.75
C PRO A 66 16.38 -6.51 33.46
N GLY A 67 15.65 -6.25 32.38
CA GLY A 67 15.83 -6.91 31.08
C GLY A 67 16.53 -6.08 30.01
N ILE A 68 17.00 -4.87 30.33
CA ILE A 68 17.73 -4.04 29.37
C ILE A 68 19.18 -4.51 29.30
N THR A 69 19.65 -4.80 28.09
CA THR A 69 21.09 -4.79 27.80
C THR A 69 21.54 -3.33 27.72
N HIS A 70 22.48 -2.91 28.58
CA HIS A 70 22.89 -1.51 28.68
C HIS A 70 24.00 -1.18 27.68
N TRP A 71 23.61 -0.86 26.45
CA TRP A 71 24.53 -0.58 25.33
C TRP A 71 25.51 0.58 25.56
N HIS A 72 25.15 1.55 26.39
CA HIS A 72 26.01 2.69 26.73
C HIS A 72 26.86 2.46 27.98
N ASN A 73 26.77 1.27 28.61
CA ASN A 73 27.69 0.93 29.68
C ASN A 73 29.12 0.87 29.11
N PRO A 74 30.12 1.52 29.74
CA PRO A 74 31.51 1.53 29.25
C PRO A 74 32.15 0.15 29.05
N ARG A 75 31.58 -0.88 29.67
CA ARG A 75 32.02 -2.28 29.60
C ARG A 75 31.30 -3.08 28.51
N PHE A 76 30.40 -2.45 27.74
CA PHE A 76 29.75 -3.06 26.58
C PHE A 76 30.66 -2.98 25.35
N HIS A 77 31.13 -4.13 24.87
CA HIS A 77 32.06 -4.23 23.73
C HIS A 77 31.56 -5.20 22.65
N ALA A 78 30.25 -5.47 22.60
CA ALA A 78 29.66 -6.28 21.55
C ALA A 78 29.24 -5.43 20.34
N PHE A 79 29.21 -6.02 19.14
CA PHE A 79 28.74 -5.40 17.90
C PHE A 79 29.46 -4.09 17.52
N TYR A 80 28.71 -3.03 17.24
CA TYR A 80 29.19 -1.67 16.99
C TYR A 80 28.47 -0.69 17.95
N PRO A 81 29.08 0.47 18.26
CA PRO A 81 28.48 1.46 19.16
C PRO A 81 27.16 2.02 18.64
N THR A 82 26.25 2.34 19.57
CA THR A 82 25.10 3.20 19.32
C THR A 82 25.39 4.58 19.88
N ALA A 83 25.11 5.65 19.13
CA ALA A 83 25.34 7.02 19.58
C ALA A 83 24.28 7.44 20.61
N ASN A 84 24.69 8.17 21.65
CA ASN A 84 23.79 8.74 22.66
C ASN A 84 24.36 10.07 23.17
N SER A 85 23.49 11.07 23.29
CA SER A 85 23.86 12.39 23.82
C SER A 85 22.63 13.16 24.30
N TYR A 86 22.78 13.98 25.34
CA TYR A 86 21.70 14.86 25.83
C TYR A 86 21.11 15.79 24.75
N PRO A 87 21.90 16.41 23.84
CA PRO A 87 21.33 17.21 22.76
C PRO A 87 20.40 16.43 21.83
N ALA A 88 20.73 15.17 21.53
CA ALA A 88 19.88 14.32 20.68
C ALA A 88 18.54 14.00 21.38
N ILE A 89 18.58 13.69 22.68
CA ILE A 89 17.38 13.43 23.50
C ILE A 89 16.47 14.66 23.56
N LEU A 90 17.04 15.86 23.74
CA LEU A 90 16.27 17.12 23.71
C LEU A 90 15.67 17.40 22.33
N GLY A 91 16.39 17.08 21.26
CA GLY A 91 15.91 17.20 19.89
C GLY A 91 14.67 16.33 19.64
N ASP A 92 14.71 15.07 20.08
CA ASP A 92 13.58 14.15 19.95
C ASP A 92 12.36 14.60 20.77
N MET A 93 12.57 15.08 22.01
CA MET A 93 11.48 15.61 22.84
C MET A 93 10.74 16.77 22.16
N LEU A 94 11.46 17.65 21.46
CA LEU A 94 10.86 18.72 20.67
C LEU A 94 10.21 18.20 19.38
N SER A 95 10.85 17.25 18.70
CA SER A 95 10.33 16.61 17.48
C SER A 95 8.95 15.97 17.73
N ASP A 96 8.83 15.21 18.82
CA ASP A 96 7.59 14.56 19.23
C ASP A 96 6.49 15.58 19.55
N ALA A 97 6.86 16.73 20.14
CA ALA A 97 5.91 17.81 20.45
C ALA A 97 5.44 18.55 19.19
N ILE A 98 6.33 18.80 18.22
CA ILE A 98 5.97 19.44 16.95
C ILE A 98 5.01 18.54 16.16
N GLY A 99 5.20 17.22 16.23
CA GLY A 99 4.32 16.25 15.56
C GLY A 99 4.20 16.52 14.06
N CYS A 100 5.29 16.99 13.43
CA CYS A 100 5.26 17.43 12.04
C CYS A 100 4.89 16.26 11.13
N ILE A 101 3.70 16.34 10.51
CA ILE A 101 3.32 15.43 9.43
C ILE A 101 3.71 16.12 8.13
N GLY A 102 4.87 15.74 7.59
CA GLY A 102 5.31 16.19 6.27
C GLY A 102 4.46 15.58 5.17
N PHE A 103 3.38 16.24 4.76
CA PHE A 103 2.69 15.92 3.52
C PHE A 103 3.51 16.46 2.34
N THR A 104 4.52 15.71 1.91
CA THR A 104 5.39 16.09 0.77
C THR A 104 5.00 15.39 -0.53
N TRP A 105 3.95 14.56 -0.50
CA TRP A 105 3.63 13.63 -1.57
C TRP A 105 2.12 13.51 -1.79
N VAL A 106 1.72 13.48 -3.06
CA VAL A 106 0.37 13.12 -3.50
C VAL A 106 0.45 11.94 -4.47
N SER A 107 -0.35 10.91 -4.20
CA SER A 107 -0.54 9.78 -5.12
C SER A 107 -1.91 9.88 -5.77
N ALA A 108 -1.95 10.28 -7.04
CA ALA A 108 -3.16 10.25 -7.84
C ALA A 108 -3.31 8.89 -8.53
N THR A 109 -4.47 8.27 -8.43
CA THR A 109 -4.70 6.91 -8.92
C THR A 109 -5.57 6.92 -10.17
N LEU A 110 -5.09 6.30 -11.24
CA LEU A 110 -5.85 6.05 -12.46
C LEU A 110 -6.23 4.57 -12.52
N GLY A 111 -7.45 4.27 -12.09
CA GLY A 111 -7.98 2.91 -11.99
C GLY A 111 -7.72 2.30 -10.61
N THR A 112 -8.37 2.84 -9.58
CA THR A 112 -8.31 2.35 -8.19
C THR A 112 -8.68 0.86 -8.07
N THR A 113 -8.15 0.21 -7.04
CA THR A 113 -8.36 -1.23 -6.84
C THR A 113 -9.83 -1.61 -6.71
N ASP A 114 -10.59 -0.90 -5.87
CA ASP A 114 -11.94 -1.32 -5.50
C ASP A 114 -12.92 -1.23 -6.67
N CYS A 115 -12.95 -0.09 -7.36
CA CYS A 115 -13.96 0.18 -8.39
C CYS A 115 -13.41 0.77 -9.70
N CYS A 116 -12.10 0.78 -9.91
CA CYS A 116 -11.47 1.37 -11.09
C CYS A 116 -11.91 2.82 -11.31
N SER A 117 -11.96 3.61 -10.23
CA SER A 117 -12.15 5.06 -10.33
C SER A 117 -10.87 5.74 -10.79
N PHE A 118 -11.02 6.95 -11.34
CA PHE A 118 -9.92 7.77 -11.84
C PHE A 118 -9.94 9.09 -11.09
N ASP A 119 -8.82 9.43 -10.47
CA ASP A 119 -8.64 10.74 -9.86
C ASP A 119 -8.52 11.82 -10.95
N ASP A 120 -9.06 13.00 -10.67
CA ASP A 120 -9.02 14.13 -11.61
C ASP A 120 -7.68 14.86 -11.53
N LEU A 121 -6.76 14.47 -12.42
CA LEU A 121 -5.42 15.05 -12.46
C LEU A 121 -5.43 16.54 -12.79
N LEU A 122 -6.42 17.03 -13.54
CA LEU A 122 -6.54 18.46 -13.86
C LEU A 122 -6.92 19.29 -12.64
N SER A 123 -7.59 18.69 -11.66
CA SER A 123 -7.89 19.32 -10.37
C SER A 123 -6.73 19.16 -9.37
N ILE A 124 -6.10 17.98 -9.32
CA ILE A 124 -5.02 17.68 -8.36
C ILE A 124 -3.71 18.38 -8.74
N GLY A 125 -3.34 18.35 -10.02
CA GLY A 125 -2.06 18.83 -10.52
C GLY A 125 -1.74 20.28 -10.17
N PRO A 126 -2.66 21.24 -10.41
CA PRO A 126 -2.45 22.64 -10.02
C PRO A 126 -2.26 22.83 -8.51
N VAL A 127 -2.93 22.03 -7.67
CA VAL A 127 -2.77 22.07 -6.21
C VAL A 127 -1.41 21.51 -5.80
N ALA A 128 -1.01 20.36 -6.37
CA ALA A 128 0.31 19.77 -6.11
C ALA A 128 1.43 20.75 -6.47
N GLN A 129 1.37 21.38 -7.65
CA GLN A 129 2.35 22.39 -8.05
C GLN A 129 2.35 23.62 -7.15
N LYS A 130 1.18 24.15 -6.79
CA LYS A 130 1.06 25.33 -5.91
C LYS A 130 1.73 25.11 -4.55
N HIS A 131 1.69 23.89 -4.05
CA HIS A 131 2.22 23.52 -2.75
C HIS A 131 3.55 22.76 -2.82
N GLU A 132 4.19 22.72 -4.00
CA GLU A 132 5.47 22.04 -4.23
C GLU A 132 5.46 20.57 -3.76
N LEU A 133 4.32 19.89 -3.95
CA LEU A 133 4.15 18.49 -3.60
C LEU A 133 4.60 17.60 -4.75
N TYR A 134 5.34 16.54 -4.41
CA TYR A 134 5.66 15.51 -5.39
C TYR A 134 4.38 14.77 -5.81
N MET A 135 4.06 14.78 -7.10
CA MET A 135 2.88 14.13 -7.64
C MET A 135 3.25 12.82 -8.36
N HIS A 136 2.89 11.70 -7.75
CA HIS A 136 2.96 10.38 -8.37
C HIS A 136 1.62 9.96 -8.96
N ILE A 137 1.64 9.39 -10.16
CA ILE A 137 0.49 8.72 -10.74
C ILE A 137 0.65 7.20 -10.64
N ASP A 138 -0.22 6.57 -9.86
CA ASP A 138 -0.42 5.12 -9.86
C ASP A 138 -1.49 4.75 -10.90
N ALA A 139 -1.04 4.24 -12.05
CA ALA A 139 -1.90 3.66 -13.07
C ALA A 139 -1.69 2.15 -13.20
N ALA A 140 -1.39 1.46 -12.09
CA ALA A 140 -1.00 0.05 -12.06
C ALA A 140 -1.81 -0.85 -13.01
N TYR A 141 -3.15 -0.76 -12.96
CA TYR A 141 -4.03 -1.53 -13.83
C TYR A 141 -4.38 -0.78 -15.13
N ALA A 142 -4.98 0.42 -15.03
CA ALA A 142 -5.55 1.10 -16.18
C ALA A 142 -4.50 1.72 -17.12
N GLY A 143 -3.25 1.89 -16.68
CA GLY A 143 -2.18 2.48 -17.48
C GLY A 143 -1.91 1.76 -18.80
N ALA A 144 -2.15 0.43 -18.85
CA ALA A 144 -2.06 -0.32 -20.10
C ALA A 144 -3.10 0.15 -21.14
N ALA A 145 -4.28 0.63 -20.72
CA ALA A 145 -5.34 1.08 -21.62
C ALA A 145 -4.97 2.34 -22.39
N PHE A 146 -4.04 3.17 -21.90
CA PHE A 146 -3.69 4.44 -22.54
C PHE A 146 -2.90 4.29 -23.85
N ILE A 147 -2.50 3.07 -24.20
CA ILE A 147 -2.06 2.77 -25.58
C ILE A 147 -3.21 2.89 -26.59
N CYS A 148 -4.46 2.72 -26.16
CA CYS A 148 -5.66 2.98 -26.96
C CYS A 148 -6.02 4.49 -26.89
N PRO A 149 -6.00 5.21 -28.02
CA PRO A 149 -6.24 6.67 -28.04
C PRO A 149 -7.56 7.11 -27.39
N GLU A 150 -8.63 6.34 -27.54
CA GLU A 150 -9.96 6.64 -27.02
C GLU A 150 -10.03 6.70 -25.48
N TYR A 151 -9.08 6.09 -24.76
CA TYR A 151 -9.02 6.13 -23.29
C TYR A 151 -8.03 7.17 -22.74
N ARG A 152 -7.27 7.86 -23.60
CA ARG A 152 -6.24 8.82 -23.16
C ARG A 152 -6.81 10.07 -22.50
N HIS A 153 -8.10 10.38 -22.69
CA HIS A 153 -8.75 11.47 -21.99
C HIS A 153 -8.73 11.30 -20.46
N LEU A 154 -8.63 10.07 -19.96
CA LEU A 154 -8.47 9.74 -18.53
C LEU A 154 -7.05 9.99 -18.01
N LEU A 155 -6.11 10.36 -18.89
CA LEU A 155 -4.72 10.70 -18.59
C LEU A 155 -4.48 12.23 -18.71
N ASN A 156 -5.50 13.03 -19.04
CA ASN A 156 -5.37 14.48 -19.11
C ASN A 156 -4.90 15.04 -17.76
N GLY A 157 -3.86 15.86 -17.74
CA GLY A 157 -3.20 16.32 -16.51
C GLY A 157 -1.96 15.51 -16.11
N VAL A 158 -1.57 14.47 -16.87
CA VAL A 158 -0.34 13.71 -16.61
C VAL A 158 0.93 14.57 -16.63
N GLU A 159 0.91 15.69 -17.34
CA GLU A 159 2.00 16.66 -17.41
C GLU A 159 2.37 17.29 -16.05
N PHE A 160 1.44 17.25 -15.09
CA PHE A 160 1.67 17.68 -13.72
C PHE A 160 2.49 16.68 -12.90
N ALA A 161 2.56 15.41 -13.31
CA ALA A 161 3.20 14.36 -12.53
C ALA A 161 4.73 14.42 -12.57
N ASP A 162 5.34 14.11 -11.44
CA ASP A 162 6.78 13.92 -11.27
C ASP A 162 7.19 12.47 -11.53
N SER A 163 6.26 11.53 -11.32
CA SER A 163 6.42 10.16 -11.79
C SER A 163 5.10 9.47 -12.17
N PHE A 164 5.22 8.46 -13.03
CA PHE A 164 4.10 7.67 -13.53
C PHE A 164 4.45 6.19 -13.50
N ASN A 165 3.56 5.36 -12.93
CA ASN A 165 3.70 3.92 -12.93
C ASN A 165 2.52 3.22 -13.63
N PHE A 166 2.82 2.17 -14.37
CA PHE A 166 1.83 1.12 -14.60
C PHE A 166 2.48 -0.27 -14.63
N ASN A 167 1.65 -1.31 -14.53
CA ASN A 167 2.12 -2.68 -14.53
C ASN A 167 1.76 -3.40 -15.83
N PRO A 168 2.72 -3.54 -16.77
CA PRO A 168 2.56 -4.44 -17.92
C PRO A 168 2.11 -5.85 -17.53
N HIS A 169 2.50 -6.31 -16.34
CA HIS A 169 2.11 -7.63 -15.84
C HIS A 169 0.67 -7.77 -15.34
N LYS A 170 -0.07 -6.66 -15.19
CA LYS A 170 -1.49 -6.71 -14.86
C LYS A 170 -2.33 -6.94 -16.11
N TRP A 171 -2.11 -6.15 -17.17
CA TRP A 171 -3.07 -6.12 -18.29
C TRP A 171 -2.43 -6.01 -19.70
N MET A 172 -1.09 -6.00 -19.79
CA MET A 172 -0.36 -5.84 -21.06
C MET A 172 0.36 -7.13 -21.51
N LEU A 173 -0.12 -8.30 -21.06
CA LEU A 173 0.36 -9.63 -21.51
C LEU A 173 1.83 -9.94 -21.19
N VAL A 174 2.48 -9.19 -20.30
CA VAL A 174 3.83 -9.50 -19.82
C VAL A 174 3.73 -10.34 -18.54
N THR A 175 4.52 -11.40 -18.38
CA THR A 175 4.46 -12.18 -17.13
C THR A 175 5.07 -11.42 -15.95
N PHE A 176 4.53 -11.63 -14.74
CA PHE A 176 5.08 -11.11 -13.48
C PHE A 176 6.57 -11.48 -13.29
N ASP A 177 7.43 -10.62 -12.73
CA ASP A 177 7.25 -9.22 -12.32
C ASP A 177 7.60 -8.24 -13.47
N CYS A 178 6.74 -7.27 -13.77
CA CYS A 178 7.08 -6.20 -14.73
C CYS A 178 6.29 -4.93 -14.42
N SER A 179 6.89 -4.04 -13.64
CA SER A 179 6.36 -2.71 -13.34
C SER A 179 7.20 -1.68 -14.10
N ALA A 180 6.55 -0.74 -14.76
CA ALA A 180 7.22 0.28 -15.55
C ALA A 180 6.99 1.64 -14.90
N LEU A 181 8.08 2.27 -14.48
CA LEU A 181 8.11 3.56 -13.81
C LEU A 181 8.82 4.57 -14.72
N TRP A 182 8.20 5.72 -14.91
CA TRP A 182 8.80 6.88 -15.52
C TRP A 182 8.98 7.95 -14.44
N LEU A 183 10.12 8.61 -14.47
CA LEU A 183 10.47 9.74 -13.62
C LEU A 183 10.66 10.95 -14.53
N LYS A 184 10.10 12.10 -14.14
CA LYS A 184 10.33 13.38 -14.82
C LYS A 184 11.77 13.87 -14.58
N ASN A 185 12.24 13.75 -13.34
CA ASN A 185 13.61 14.00 -12.95
C ASN A 185 14.17 12.76 -12.25
N SER A 186 15.13 12.07 -12.87
CA SER A 186 15.75 10.90 -12.27
C SER A 186 16.84 11.23 -11.25
N SER A 187 17.34 12.48 -11.19
CA SER A 187 18.40 12.85 -10.26
C SER A 187 17.97 12.71 -8.80
N GLU A 188 16.73 13.07 -8.47
CA GLU A 188 16.18 12.96 -7.11
C GLU A 188 16.22 11.53 -6.56
N ILE A 189 15.88 10.56 -7.42
CA ILE A 189 15.94 9.14 -7.06
C ILE A 189 17.39 8.64 -7.00
N VAL A 190 18.26 9.10 -7.91
CA VAL A 190 19.69 8.78 -7.87
C VAL A 190 20.32 9.29 -6.58
N ASP A 191 20.06 10.52 -6.19
CA ASP A 191 20.58 11.13 -4.96
C ASP A 191 20.09 10.37 -3.72
N ALA A 192 18.81 9.96 -3.70
CA ALA A 192 18.23 9.20 -2.60
C ALA A 192 18.81 7.79 -2.45
N PHE A 193 19.18 7.12 -3.56
CA PHE A 193 19.67 5.74 -3.55
C PHE A 193 21.15 5.61 -3.95
N ASN A 194 21.92 6.71 -3.93
CA ASN A 194 23.29 6.68 -4.40
C ASN A 194 24.14 5.78 -3.50
N VAL A 195 24.70 4.73 -4.10
CA VAL A 195 25.70 3.85 -3.49
C VAL A 195 26.87 3.75 -4.46
N ASP A 196 28.04 4.26 -4.05
CA ASP A 196 29.24 4.39 -4.91
C ASP A 196 30.55 3.83 -4.28
N PRO A 197 30.56 2.58 -3.78
CA PRO A 197 31.79 1.94 -3.34
C PRO A 197 32.72 1.69 -4.53
N ILE A 198 34.03 1.69 -4.29
CA ILE A 198 35.07 1.59 -5.34
C ILE A 198 34.90 0.38 -6.27
N TYR A 199 34.42 -0.75 -5.77
CA TYR A 199 34.22 -1.98 -6.54
C TYR A 199 33.02 -1.94 -7.49
N LEU A 200 32.18 -0.90 -7.41
CA LEU A 200 31.06 -0.66 -8.32
C LEU A 200 31.35 0.46 -9.33
N LYS A 201 32.55 1.04 -9.32
CA LYS A 201 32.97 2.10 -10.25
C LYS A 201 33.36 1.53 -11.61
N HIS A 202 33.13 2.32 -12.65
CA HIS A 202 33.52 1.99 -14.02
C HIS A 202 33.65 3.26 -14.87
N ASP A 203 34.41 3.19 -15.96
CA ASP A 203 34.78 4.35 -16.80
C ASP A 203 33.61 5.01 -17.55
N GLN A 204 32.39 4.47 -17.42
CA GLN A 204 31.19 4.96 -18.09
C GLN A 204 30.19 5.61 -17.11
N GLN A 205 30.57 5.79 -15.84
CA GLN A 205 29.73 6.48 -14.87
C GLN A 205 29.41 7.90 -15.38
N GLY A 206 28.13 8.28 -15.32
CA GLY A 206 27.64 9.56 -15.84
C GLY A 206 27.35 9.59 -17.35
N LEU A 207 27.79 8.60 -18.14
CA LEU A 207 27.48 8.51 -19.58
C LEU A 207 26.23 7.66 -19.87
N VAL A 208 25.98 6.65 -19.04
CA VAL A 208 24.79 5.77 -19.14
C VAL A 208 24.08 5.69 -17.79
N PRO A 209 22.74 5.54 -17.77
CA PRO A 209 22.01 5.35 -16.52
C PRO A 209 22.46 4.07 -15.82
N ASP A 210 22.92 4.17 -14.57
CA ASP A 210 23.06 3.01 -13.71
C ASP A 210 21.77 2.77 -12.95
N TYR A 211 20.93 1.85 -13.47
CA TYR A 211 19.65 1.55 -12.82
C TYR A 211 19.78 1.03 -11.38
N ARG A 212 20.99 0.70 -10.87
CA ARG A 212 21.15 0.40 -9.44
C ARG A 212 20.73 1.57 -8.55
N HIS A 213 20.87 2.79 -9.05
CA HIS A 213 20.49 4.03 -8.35
C HIS A 213 19.00 4.36 -8.53
N TRP A 214 18.25 3.57 -9.31
CA TRP A 214 16.84 3.84 -9.64
C TRP A 214 15.89 2.85 -8.95
N GLN A 215 16.41 2.02 -8.06
CA GLN A 215 15.67 0.98 -7.36
C GLN A 215 16.34 0.66 -6.03
N ILE A 216 15.60 0.03 -5.13
CA ILE A 216 16.09 -0.34 -3.80
C ILE A 216 17.24 -1.38 -3.84
N PRO A 217 17.14 -2.52 -4.56
CA PRO A 217 18.20 -3.53 -4.54
C PRO A 217 19.31 -3.24 -5.57
N LEU A 218 20.55 -3.64 -5.27
CA LEU A 218 21.66 -3.62 -6.24
C LEU A 218 21.40 -4.56 -7.44
N GLY A 219 21.09 -5.83 -7.14
CA GLY A 219 20.90 -6.86 -8.16
C GLY A 219 19.61 -6.68 -8.96
N ARG A 220 19.69 -6.84 -10.29
CA ARG A 220 18.53 -6.79 -11.19
C ARG A 220 18.54 -7.87 -12.25
N ARG A 221 17.36 -8.40 -12.57
CA ARG A 221 17.15 -9.33 -13.70
C ARG A 221 16.97 -8.56 -15.01
N PHE A 222 17.16 -9.24 -16.15
CA PHE A 222 16.96 -8.67 -17.48
C PHE A 222 15.46 -8.59 -17.86
N ARG A 223 14.69 -7.81 -17.10
CA ARG A 223 13.22 -7.74 -17.23
C ARG A 223 12.74 -7.12 -18.54
N SER A 224 13.53 -6.26 -19.17
CA SER A 224 13.16 -5.61 -20.43
C SER A 224 13.05 -6.59 -21.61
N LEU A 225 13.70 -7.77 -21.55
CA LEU A 225 13.63 -8.76 -22.61
C LEU A 225 12.21 -9.29 -22.85
N LYS A 226 11.48 -9.63 -21.78
CA LYS A 226 10.09 -10.10 -21.89
C LYS A 226 9.14 -9.01 -22.38
N LEU A 227 9.36 -7.76 -21.96
CA LEU A 227 8.59 -6.62 -22.45
C LEU A 227 8.87 -6.41 -23.96
N TRP A 228 10.14 -6.46 -24.38
CA TRP A 228 10.54 -6.33 -25.77
C TRP A 228 9.91 -7.41 -26.66
N PHE A 229 9.87 -8.66 -26.20
CA PHE A 229 9.23 -9.78 -26.93
C PHE A 229 7.74 -9.53 -27.13
N VAL A 230 7.02 -9.15 -26.06
CA VAL A 230 5.58 -8.86 -26.15
C VAL A 230 5.31 -7.70 -27.11
N LEU A 231 6.06 -6.60 -26.99
CA LEU A 231 5.89 -5.43 -27.84
C LEU A 231 6.14 -5.76 -29.33
N ARG A 232 7.19 -6.53 -29.64
CA ARG A 232 7.55 -6.85 -31.03
C ARG A 232 6.69 -7.93 -31.66
N LEU A 233 6.34 -8.98 -30.91
CA LEU A 233 5.62 -10.13 -31.46
C LEU A 233 4.12 -9.85 -31.63
N TYR A 234 3.51 -9.10 -30.70
CA TYR A 234 2.11 -8.68 -30.87
C TYR A 234 1.98 -7.38 -31.67
N GLY A 235 2.86 -6.42 -31.42
CA GLY A 235 2.71 -5.06 -31.94
C GLY A 235 1.54 -4.29 -31.29
N ALA A 236 1.60 -2.97 -31.37
CA ALA A 236 0.62 -2.09 -30.73
C ALA A 236 -0.82 -2.31 -31.21
N LYS A 237 -1.04 -2.78 -32.45
CA LYS A 237 -2.39 -3.06 -32.97
C LYS A 237 -3.05 -4.22 -32.22
N GLN A 238 -2.34 -5.33 -32.01
CA GLN A 238 -2.90 -6.49 -31.32
C GLN A 238 -3.05 -6.25 -29.82
N ILE A 239 -2.11 -5.53 -29.19
CA ILE A 239 -2.23 -5.16 -27.77
C ILE A 239 -3.47 -4.28 -27.54
N ARG A 240 -3.69 -3.27 -28.40
CA ARG A 240 -4.93 -2.46 -28.35
C ARG A 240 -6.18 -3.29 -28.56
N ALA A 241 -6.16 -4.22 -29.53
CA ALA A 241 -7.30 -5.11 -29.78
C ALA A 241 -7.61 -6.01 -28.57
N HIS A 242 -6.58 -6.53 -27.90
CA HIS A 242 -6.72 -7.31 -26.67
C HIS A 242 -7.40 -6.49 -25.55
N LEU A 243 -6.93 -5.27 -25.29
CA LEU A 243 -7.51 -4.39 -24.26
C LEU A 243 -8.96 -4.04 -24.57
N ARG A 244 -9.27 -3.67 -25.83
CA ARG A 244 -10.65 -3.39 -26.28
C ARG A 244 -11.56 -4.60 -26.10
N LYS A 245 -11.10 -5.80 -26.45
CA LYS A 245 -11.86 -7.04 -26.23
C LYS A 245 -12.18 -7.24 -24.75
N GLN A 246 -11.21 -7.06 -23.86
CA GLN A 246 -11.42 -7.23 -22.41
C GLN A 246 -12.43 -6.21 -21.85
N ILE A 247 -12.37 -4.96 -22.31
CA ILE A 247 -13.35 -3.91 -21.94
C ILE A 247 -14.74 -4.27 -22.47
N ALA A 248 -14.86 -4.68 -23.73
CA ALA A 248 -16.15 -5.10 -24.31
C ALA A 248 -16.77 -6.30 -23.58
N LEU A 249 -15.95 -7.25 -23.10
CA LEU A 249 -16.42 -8.37 -22.27
C LEU A 249 -16.94 -7.90 -20.90
N ALA A 250 -16.31 -6.90 -20.29
CA ALA A 250 -16.80 -6.29 -19.06
C ALA A 250 -18.11 -5.53 -19.29
N GLU A 251 -18.23 -4.82 -20.41
CA GLU A 251 -19.48 -4.16 -20.82
C GLU A 251 -20.62 -5.16 -21.03
N ARG A 252 -20.34 -6.31 -21.65
CA ARG A 252 -21.31 -7.42 -21.79
C ARG A 252 -21.77 -7.93 -20.42
N PHE A 253 -20.85 -8.15 -19.49
CA PHE A 253 -21.20 -8.53 -18.12
C PHE A 253 -22.08 -7.46 -17.45
N ALA A 254 -21.74 -6.18 -17.60
CA ALA A 254 -22.54 -5.08 -17.06
C ALA A 254 -23.95 -5.02 -17.66
N GLN A 255 -24.12 -5.37 -18.94
CA GLN A 255 -25.44 -5.46 -19.58
C GLN A 255 -26.28 -6.58 -18.97
N HIS A 256 -25.69 -7.75 -18.71
CA HIS A 256 -26.35 -8.85 -18.01
C HIS A 256 -26.83 -8.43 -16.62
N VAL A 257 -25.96 -7.81 -15.82
CA VAL A 257 -26.32 -7.31 -14.47
C VAL A 257 -27.48 -6.31 -14.54
N LYS A 258 -27.45 -5.36 -15.49
CA LYS A 258 -28.51 -4.36 -15.67
C LYS A 258 -29.85 -4.96 -16.12
N SER A 259 -29.81 -6.10 -16.81
CA SER A 259 -31.01 -6.78 -17.30
C SER A 259 -31.80 -7.50 -16.20
N ASP A 260 -31.16 -7.77 -15.06
CA ASP A 260 -31.79 -8.45 -13.93
C ASP A 260 -32.16 -7.45 -12.83
N ALA A 261 -33.47 -7.30 -12.60
CA ALA A 261 -34.02 -6.32 -11.67
C ALA A 261 -33.53 -6.49 -10.21
N ARG A 262 -33.03 -7.67 -9.83
CA ARG A 262 -32.53 -7.98 -8.48
C ARG A 262 -31.21 -7.28 -8.17
N PHE A 263 -30.46 -6.88 -9.19
CA PHE A 263 -29.13 -6.31 -9.07
C PHE A 263 -29.08 -4.82 -9.40
N ASP A 264 -28.08 -4.12 -8.86
CA ASP A 264 -27.65 -2.82 -9.35
C ASP A 264 -26.12 -2.75 -9.54
N ILE A 265 -25.69 -1.71 -10.25
CA ILE A 265 -24.30 -1.32 -10.43
C ILE A 265 -24.14 0.04 -9.76
N PRO A 266 -23.63 0.10 -8.52
CA PRO A 266 -23.67 1.33 -7.71
C PRO A 266 -22.68 2.41 -8.19
N VAL A 267 -21.74 2.05 -9.05
CA VAL A 267 -20.72 2.95 -9.62
C VAL A 267 -20.54 2.66 -11.10
N LYS A 268 -20.28 3.70 -11.89
CA LYS A 268 -20.02 3.56 -13.32
C LYS A 268 -18.88 2.56 -13.55
N ASN A 269 -19.11 1.57 -14.41
CA ASN A 269 -18.08 0.63 -14.83
C ASN A 269 -17.03 1.35 -15.68
N HIS A 270 -15.76 1.06 -15.41
CA HIS A 270 -14.64 1.54 -16.22
C HIS A 270 -13.72 0.37 -16.54
N MET A 271 -13.13 0.40 -17.73
CA MET A 271 -12.16 -0.60 -18.17
C MET A 271 -12.73 -2.03 -18.10
N GLY A 272 -11.96 -3.00 -17.61
CA GLY A 272 -12.35 -4.40 -17.49
C GLY A 272 -13.01 -4.80 -16.15
N LEU A 273 -13.44 -3.84 -15.31
CA LEU A 273 -14.00 -4.09 -13.98
C LEU A 273 -15.46 -3.62 -13.87
N VAL A 274 -16.31 -4.49 -13.31
CA VAL A 274 -17.70 -4.19 -12.97
C VAL A 274 -17.92 -4.46 -11.48
N CYS A 275 -18.39 -3.46 -10.75
CA CYS A 275 -18.87 -3.60 -9.37
C CYS A 275 -20.38 -3.71 -9.37
N PHE A 276 -20.92 -4.74 -8.73
CA PHE A 276 -22.37 -4.97 -8.66
C PHE A 276 -22.76 -5.56 -7.30
N ARG A 277 -24.05 -5.49 -6.97
CA ARG A 277 -24.60 -6.03 -5.72
C ARG A 277 -26.08 -6.36 -5.91
N LEU A 278 -26.64 -7.11 -4.97
CA LEU A 278 -28.09 -7.27 -4.84
C LEU A 278 -28.71 -6.00 -4.23
N LYS A 279 -29.96 -5.70 -4.58
CA LYS A 279 -30.68 -4.51 -4.08
C LYS A 279 -31.32 -4.70 -2.70
N GLU A 280 -31.83 -5.88 -2.40
CA GLU A 280 -32.51 -6.20 -1.15
C GLU A 280 -31.48 -6.47 -0.06
N GLU A 281 -31.55 -5.77 1.09
CA GLU A 281 -30.56 -5.85 2.19
C GLU A 281 -29.11 -5.95 1.67
N PRO A 282 -28.67 -4.94 0.90
CA PRO A 282 -27.66 -5.08 -0.14
C PRO A 282 -26.30 -5.56 0.40
N ASN A 283 -25.97 -5.29 1.66
CA ASN A 283 -24.71 -5.71 2.24
C ASN A 283 -24.71 -7.21 2.55
N GLU A 284 -25.71 -7.67 3.31
CA GLU A 284 -25.75 -9.03 3.82
C GLU A 284 -26.09 -10.04 2.70
N THR A 285 -27.06 -9.72 1.84
CA THR A 285 -27.44 -10.60 0.73
C THR A 285 -26.30 -10.74 -0.28
N THR A 286 -25.57 -9.66 -0.57
CA THR A 286 -24.42 -9.68 -1.50
C THR A 286 -23.25 -10.47 -0.92
N GLU A 287 -22.98 -10.35 0.38
CA GLU A 287 -21.96 -11.18 1.04
C GLU A 287 -22.33 -12.67 1.01
N LYS A 288 -23.60 -13.03 1.28
CA LYS A 288 -24.08 -14.41 1.14
C LYS A 288 -23.97 -14.91 -0.31
N LEU A 289 -24.32 -14.07 -1.29
CA LEU A 289 -24.18 -14.41 -2.71
C LEU A 289 -22.72 -14.68 -3.08
N LEU A 290 -21.79 -13.81 -2.66
CA LEU A 290 -20.36 -14.01 -2.88
C LEU A 290 -19.89 -15.37 -2.33
N ASN A 291 -20.29 -15.69 -1.09
CA ASN A 291 -19.90 -16.93 -0.44
C ASN A 291 -20.46 -18.16 -1.17
N LEU A 292 -21.70 -18.09 -1.66
CA LEU A 292 -22.30 -19.15 -2.48
C LEU A 292 -21.56 -19.33 -3.81
N VAL A 293 -21.28 -18.23 -4.52
CA VAL A 293 -20.59 -18.25 -5.82
C VAL A 293 -19.19 -18.85 -5.68
N ASN A 294 -18.39 -18.34 -4.75
CA ASN A 294 -17.03 -18.84 -4.52
C ASN A 294 -17.04 -20.27 -3.95
N GLY A 295 -18.01 -20.60 -3.10
CA GLY A 295 -18.17 -21.95 -2.53
C GLY A 295 -18.52 -23.01 -3.57
N ASN A 296 -19.20 -22.65 -4.66
CA ASN A 296 -19.48 -23.58 -5.76
C ASN A 296 -18.25 -23.84 -6.66
N GLY A 297 -17.21 -23.00 -6.57
CA GLY A 297 -15.91 -23.23 -7.20
C GLY A 297 -15.87 -23.12 -8.74
N LYS A 298 -16.97 -22.76 -9.40
CA LYS A 298 -17.00 -22.60 -10.87
C LYS A 298 -16.37 -21.29 -11.36
N ILE A 299 -16.53 -20.22 -10.57
CA ILE A 299 -15.90 -18.94 -10.80
C ILE A 299 -15.36 -18.41 -9.46
N PHE A 300 -14.47 -17.42 -9.54
CA PHE A 300 -13.95 -16.74 -8.36
C PHE A 300 -14.08 -15.23 -8.54
N VAL A 301 -14.74 -14.58 -7.59
CA VAL A 301 -14.91 -13.13 -7.53
C VAL A 301 -14.61 -12.66 -6.11
N VAL A 302 -14.29 -11.38 -5.95
CA VAL A 302 -13.88 -10.82 -4.65
C VAL A 302 -14.71 -9.60 -4.29
N PRO A 303 -14.87 -9.27 -3.01
CA PRO A 303 -15.65 -8.11 -2.60
C PRO A 303 -14.86 -6.81 -2.64
N ALA A 304 -15.57 -5.69 -2.49
CA ALA A 304 -15.06 -4.42 -1.96
C ALA A 304 -16.15 -3.69 -1.16
N LYS A 305 -15.77 -2.61 -0.48
CA LYS A 305 -16.70 -1.71 0.22
C LYS A 305 -16.66 -0.32 -0.41
N LEU A 306 -17.76 0.10 -1.03
CA LEU A 306 -17.91 1.42 -1.64
C LEU A 306 -18.84 2.28 -0.78
N ARG A 307 -18.30 3.29 -0.08
CA ARG A 307 -19.06 4.17 0.83
C ARG A 307 -19.94 3.38 1.82
N GLY A 308 -19.38 2.32 2.41
CA GLY A 308 -20.10 1.43 3.33
C GLY A 308 -20.98 0.35 2.67
N SER A 309 -21.16 0.39 1.34
CA SER A 309 -21.85 -0.67 0.59
C SER A 309 -20.91 -1.81 0.23
N TYR A 310 -21.29 -3.04 0.58
CA TYR A 310 -20.66 -4.24 0.07
C TYR A 310 -20.99 -4.43 -1.42
N VAL A 311 -19.99 -4.73 -2.23
CA VAL A 311 -20.15 -5.03 -3.66
C VAL A 311 -19.29 -6.22 -4.06
N ILE A 312 -19.72 -6.96 -5.07
CA ILE A 312 -18.90 -7.98 -5.75
C ILE A 312 -18.17 -7.30 -6.92
N ARG A 313 -16.89 -7.63 -7.08
CA ARG A 313 -16.02 -7.18 -8.17
C ARG A 313 -15.88 -8.28 -9.21
N PHE A 314 -16.38 -8.03 -10.42
CA PHE A 314 -16.15 -8.88 -11.57
C PHE A 314 -15.12 -8.24 -12.50
N CYS A 315 -13.91 -8.80 -12.53
CA CYS A 315 -12.80 -8.30 -13.36
C CYS A 315 -12.49 -9.31 -14.47
N VAL A 316 -12.44 -8.85 -15.72
CA VAL A 316 -12.03 -9.68 -16.84
C VAL A 316 -10.50 -9.78 -16.84
N CYS A 317 -9.98 -10.99 -16.60
CA CYS A 317 -8.54 -11.19 -16.33
C CYS A 317 -7.82 -11.94 -17.45
N ALA A 318 -8.27 -13.16 -17.78
CA ALA A 318 -7.48 -14.05 -18.63
C ALA A 318 -7.50 -13.60 -20.11
N ARG A 319 -6.35 -13.70 -20.79
CA ARG A 319 -6.23 -13.43 -22.22
C ARG A 319 -7.18 -14.30 -23.07
N THR A 320 -7.48 -15.50 -22.59
CA THR A 320 -8.33 -16.50 -23.24
C THR A 320 -9.82 -16.34 -22.90
N THR A 321 -10.22 -15.35 -22.11
CA THR A 321 -11.65 -15.10 -21.85
C THR A 321 -12.37 -14.72 -23.14
N GLU A 322 -13.61 -15.18 -23.27
CA GLU A 322 -14.50 -15.08 -24.42
C GLU A 322 -15.91 -14.84 -23.90
N GLU A 323 -16.84 -14.44 -24.76
CA GLU A 323 -18.21 -14.11 -24.39
C GLU A 323 -18.93 -15.24 -23.65
N LYS A 324 -18.75 -16.50 -24.10
CA LYS A 324 -19.32 -17.68 -23.42
C LYS A 324 -18.93 -17.75 -21.94
N HIS A 325 -17.69 -17.42 -21.59
CA HIS A 325 -17.22 -17.47 -20.20
C HIS A 325 -17.86 -16.36 -19.35
N ILE A 326 -18.19 -15.22 -19.96
CA ILE A 326 -18.91 -14.13 -19.30
C ILE A 326 -20.36 -14.54 -19.06
N ASP A 327 -20.99 -15.16 -20.05
CA ASP A 327 -22.37 -15.64 -19.97
C ASP A 327 -22.50 -16.75 -18.93
N ASP A 328 -21.58 -17.73 -18.95
CA ASP A 328 -21.54 -18.81 -17.97
C ASP A 328 -21.35 -18.30 -16.53
N ALA A 329 -20.45 -17.32 -16.35
CA ALA A 329 -20.24 -16.70 -15.04
C ALA A 329 -21.48 -15.94 -14.55
N TRP A 330 -22.17 -15.23 -15.44
CA TRP A 330 -23.42 -14.55 -15.10
C TRP A 330 -24.55 -15.54 -14.77
N ASN A 331 -24.69 -16.62 -15.53
CA ASN A 331 -25.67 -17.67 -15.27
C ASN A 331 -25.44 -18.29 -13.88
N GLU A 332 -24.18 -18.55 -13.51
CA GLU A 332 -23.81 -19.02 -12.18
C GLU A 332 -24.25 -18.03 -11.09
N ILE A 333 -23.86 -16.75 -11.20
CA ILE A 333 -24.21 -15.69 -10.24
C ILE A 333 -25.73 -15.53 -10.10
N SER A 334 -26.43 -15.39 -11.22
CA SER A 334 -27.88 -15.12 -11.24
C SER A 334 -28.72 -16.30 -10.75
N SER A 335 -28.25 -17.54 -10.94
CA SER A 335 -28.91 -18.75 -10.42
C SER A 335 -28.88 -18.84 -8.89
N LEU A 336 -27.83 -18.29 -8.25
CA LEU A 336 -27.64 -18.32 -6.80
C LEU A 336 -28.28 -17.13 -6.07
N ALA A 337 -28.68 -16.09 -6.79
CA ALA A 337 -29.23 -14.86 -6.22
C ALA A 337 -30.49 -15.08 -5.38
N ALA A 338 -31.44 -15.90 -5.85
CA ALA A 338 -32.67 -16.17 -5.11
C ALA A 338 -32.38 -16.85 -3.75
N LYS A 339 -31.46 -17.82 -3.75
CA LYS A 339 -31.01 -18.51 -2.53
C LYS A 339 -30.34 -17.55 -1.56
N ALA A 340 -29.48 -16.65 -2.04
CA ALA A 340 -28.82 -15.65 -1.19
C ALA A 340 -29.83 -14.72 -0.50
N ILE A 341 -30.86 -14.27 -1.23
CA ILE A 341 -31.93 -13.44 -0.70
C ILE A 341 -32.75 -14.19 0.36
N GLU A 342 -33.13 -15.43 0.09
CA GLU A 342 -33.90 -16.25 1.05
C GLU A 342 -33.14 -16.51 2.36
N MET A 343 -31.81 -16.63 2.30
CA MET A 343 -30.97 -16.82 3.48
C MET A 343 -30.92 -15.61 4.42
N CYS A 344 -31.34 -14.41 3.99
CA CYS A 344 -31.46 -13.22 4.84
C CYS A 344 -32.85 -13.06 5.47
N LYS A 345 -33.86 -13.79 5.00
CA LYS A 345 -35.24 -13.69 5.51
C LYS A 345 -35.51 -14.61 6.71
N LYS A 346 -34.54 -15.44 7.07
CA LYS A 346 -34.56 -16.34 8.23
C LYS A 346 -33.57 -15.81 9.25
#